data_AF-X0XBC5-F1
#
_entry.id   AF-X0XBC5-F1
#
_cell.length_a   1.000
_cell.length_b   1.000
_cell.length_c   1.000
_cell.angle_alpha   90.00
_cell.angle_beta   90.00
_cell.angle_gamma   90.00
#
_symmetry.space_group_name_H-M   'P 1'
#
loop_
_entity.id
_entity.type
_entity.pdbx_description
1 polymer ?
#
loop_
_entity_poly.entity_id
_entity_poly.type
_entity_poly.pdbx_seq_one_letter_code
_entity_poly.pdbx_strand_id
1 'polypeptide(L)' 'GKKMGLRVDELLGSQDIVIKSLSDNFISIRGLSGASILGDGSVCLVLDVGTVIDMATRPSRTEEIEEMAT' A
#
# COMPACT_ATOMS: atom_id res chain seq x y z
N GLY A 1 11.85 -6.01 -16.10
CA GLY A 1 11.17 -5.50 -14.89
C GLY A 1 11.53 -6.35 -13.69
N LYS A 2 11.64 -5.76 -12.50
CA LYS A 2 11.82 -6.52 -11.25
C LYS A 2 10.50 -7.25 -10.93
N LYS A 3 10.57 -8.53 -10.56
CA LYS A 3 9.41 -9.29 -10.07
C LYS A 3 9.32 -9.11 -8.55
N MET A 4 8.12 -8.86 -8.05
CA MET A 4 7.85 -8.67 -6.63
C MET A 4 6.57 -9.42 -6.26
N GLY A 5 6.46 -9.82 -5.00
CA GLY A 5 5.26 -10.44 -4.45
C GLY A 5 4.86 -9.75 -3.15
N LEU A 6 3.55 -9.65 -2.91
CA LEU A 6 3.00 -9.18 -1.65
C LEU A 6 2.49 -10.40 -0.89
N ARG A 7 3.05 -10.67 0.29
CA ARG A 7 2.54 -11.73 1.17
C ARG A 7 1.23 -11.26 1.78
N VAL A 8 0.22 -12.10 1.70
CA VAL A 8 -1.11 -11.87 2.29
C VAL A 8 -1.51 -13.09 3.11
N ASP A 9 -2.45 -12.91 4.03
CA ASP A 9 -2.99 -14.01 4.83
C ASP A 9 -3.95 -14.86 4.00
N GLU A 10 -4.80 -14.23 3.18
CA GLU A 10 -5.79 -14.90 2.34
C GLU A 10 -6.01 -14.15 1.02
N LEU A 11 -6.33 -14.89 -0.04
CA LEU A 11 -6.76 -14.35 -1.33
C LEU A 11 -8.27 -14.56 -1.50
N LEU A 12 -9.04 -13.48 -1.35
CA LEU A 12 -10.50 -13.50 -1.48
C LEU A 12 -10.99 -13.49 -2.93
N GLY A 13 -10.08 -13.30 -3.90
CA GLY A 13 -10.42 -13.18 -5.33
C GLY A 13 -10.78 -11.76 -5.74
N SER A 14 -11.70 -11.63 -6.70
CA SER A 14 -12.18 -10.34 -7.20
C SER A 14 -13.47 -9.94 -6.49
N GLN A 15 -13.59 -8.67 -6.13
CA GLN A 15 -14.79 -8.10 -5.53
C GLN A 15 -15.13 -6.76 -6.19
N ASP A 16 -16.41 -6.55 -6.48
CA ASP A 16 -16.90 -5.26 -6.96
C ASP A 16 -17.13 -4.33 -5.76
N ILE A 17 -16.31 -3.28 -5.65
CA ILE A 17 -16.39 -2.29 -4.57
C ILE A 17 -16.46 -0.87 -5.13
N VAL A 18 -17.14 0.02 -4.42
CA VAL A 18 -17.12 1.46 -4.73
C VAL A 18 -15.97 2.10 -3.99
N ILE A 19 -14.97 2.59 -4.72
CA ILE A 19 -13.85 3.31 -4.12
C ILE A 19 -14.29 4.74 -3.77
N LYS A 20 -14.09 5.14 -2.52
CA LYS A 20 -14.23 6.52 -2.05
C LYS A 20 -12.83 7.11 -1.88
N SER A 21 -12.69 8.39 -2.19
CA SER A 21 -11.43 9.08 -1.96
C SER A 21 -11.14 9.14 -0.47
N LEU A 22 -9.87 9.00 -0.08
CA LEU A 22 -9.46 9.17 1.31
C LEU A 22 -9.78 10.58 1.81
N SER A 23 -9.77 11.59 0.93
CA SER A 23 -10.01 12.99 1.29
C SER A 23 -11.36 13.26 1.97
N ASP A 24 -12.38 12.44 1.74
CA ASP A 24 -13.73 12.74 2.22
C ASP A 24 -13.94 12.33 3.69
N ASN A 25 -13.22 11.31 4.18
CA ASN A 25 -13.43 10.75 5.52
C ASN A 25 -12.15 10.24 6.22
N PHE A 26 -10.99 10.31 5.55
CA PHE A 26 -9.75 9.69 6.01
C PHE A 26 -8.54 10.64 5.87
N ILE A 27 -7.50 10.35 6.63
CA ILE A 27 -6.21 11.00 6.44
C ILE A 27 -5.54 10.36 5.23
N SER A 28 -4.89 11.17 4.39
CA SER A 28 -4.07 10.65 3.30
C SER A 28 -2.87 9.90 3.87
N ILE A 29 -2.77 8.61 3.56
CA ILE A 29 -1.67 7.75 3.98
C ILE A 29 -0.90 7.34 2.73
N ARG A 30 0.41 7.57 2.73
CA ARG A 30 1.29 7.15 1.64
C ARG A 30 1.15 5.65 1.39
N GLY A 31 0.88 5.26 0.16
CA GLY A 31 0.66 3.87 -0.24
C GLY A 31 -0.79 3.43 -0.31
N LEU A 32 -1.74 4.29 0.09
CA LEU A 32 -3.17 4.06 -0.09
C LEU A 32 -3.72 5.02 -1.16
N SER A 33 -4.55 4.50 -2.06
CA SER A 33 -5.23 5.27 -3.10
C SER A 33 -6.69 5.59 -2.77
N GLY A 34 -7.27 4.87 -1.81
CA GLY A 34 -8.70 4.99 -1.49
C GLY A 34 -9.11 4.10 -0.31
N ALA A 35 -10.36 4.23 0.09
CA ALA A 35 -11.02 3.32 1.02
C ALA A 35 -12.48 3.08 0.58
N SER A 36 -13.07 2.00 1.06
CA SER A 36 -14.48 1.68 0.88
C SER A 36 -15.07 1.17 2.18
N ILE A 37 -16.35 1.41 2.40
CA ILE A 37 -17.12 0.75 3.46
C ILE A 37 -17.91 -0.37 2.80
N LEU A 38 -17.70 -1.61 3.26
CA LEU A 38 -18.37 -2.79 2.74
C LEU A 38 -19.80 -2.92 3.32
N GLY A 39 -20.60 -3.83 2.76
CA GLY A 39 -22.00 -4.03 3.17
C GLY A 39 -22.18 -4.49 4.62
N ASP A 40 -21.14 -5.05 5.23
CA ASP A 40 -21.09 -5.44 6.64
C ASP A 40 -20.57 -4.32 7.57
N GLY A 41 -20.28 -3.15 7.01
CA GLY A 41 -19.75 -1.99 7.73
C GLY A 41 -18.24 -2.00 7.95
N SER A 42 -17.52 -3.04 7.50
CA SER A 42 -16.05 -3.06 7.57
C SER A 42 -15.42 -2.07 6.59
N VAL A 43 -14.20 -1.63 6.90
CA VAL A 43 -13.43 -0.71 6.04
C VAL A 43 -12.43 -1.51 5.21
N CYS A 44 -12.53 -1.36 3.90
CA CYS A 44 -11.57 -1.87 2.93
C CYS A 44 -10.63 -0.74 2.50
N LEU A 45 -9.32 -0.99 2.47
CA LEU A 45 -8.32 -0.03 2.00
C LEU A 45 -7.82 -0.45 0.61
N VAL A 46 -7.69 0.53 -0.29
CA VAL A 46 -7.14 0.31 -1.64
C VAL A 46 -5.67 0.71 -1.64
N LEU A 47 -4.80 -0.24 -1.99
CA LEU A 47 -3.36 -0.02 -2.06
C LEU A 47 -2.96 0.60 -3.41
N ASP A 48 -2.06 1.58 -3.37
CA ASP A 48 -1.30 2.02 -4.54
C ASP A 48 -0.05 1.15 -4.66
N VAL A 49 -0.08 0.19 -5.58
CA VAL A 49 1.01 -0.77 -5.80
C VAL A 49 2.32 -0.08 -6.18
N GLY A 50 2.28 1.00 -6.97
CA GLY A 50 3.48 1.73 -7.38
C GLY A 50 4.17 2.38 -6.18
N THR A 51 3.37 3.07 -5.34
CA THR A 51 3.87 3.70 -4.12
C THR A 51 4.34 2.66 -3.09
N VAL A 52 3.65 1.52 -2.96
CA VAL A 52 4.06 0.42 -2.07
C VAL A 52 5.41 -0.18 -2.50
N ILE A 53 5.61 -0.38 -3.80
CA ILE A 53 6.89 -0.85 -4.34
C ILE A 53 8.01 0.16 -4.08
N ASP A 54 7.79 1.45 -4.31
CA ASP A 54 8.78 2.49 -4.00
C ASP A 54 9.13 2.51 -2.51
N MET A 55 8.14 2.38 -1.63
CA MET A 55 8.36 2.28 -0.19
C MET A 55 9.19 1.07 0.21
N ALA A 56 8.96 -0.08 -0.42
CA ALA A 56 9.66 -1.33 -0.11
C ALA A 56 11.07 -1.41 -0.72
N THR A 57 11.34 -0.66 -1.79
CA THR A 57 12.61 -0.69 -2.51
C THR A 57 13.52 0.50 -2.22
N ARG A 58 13.02 1.51 -1.50
CA ARG A 58 13.86 2.58 -0.97
C ARG A 58 14.90 1.97 -0.03
N PRO A 59 16.20 2.19 -0.27
CA PRO A 59 17.23 1.78 0.66
C PRO A 59 16.92 2.42 2.02
N SER A 60 16.87 1.59 3.04
CA SER A 60 16.75 2.11 4.39
C SER A 60 18.01 2.94 4.67
N ARG A 61 17.87 4.13 5.28
CA ARG A 61 19.01 5.03 5.62
C ARG A 61 20.15 4.34 6.39
N THR A 62 19.92 3.14 6.92
CA THR A 62 20.94 2.29 7.52
C THR A 62 22.04 1.86 6.53
N GLU A 63 21.71 1.66 5.25
CA GLU A 63 22.67 1.20 4.22
C GLU A 63 23.57 2.35 3.73
N GLU A 64 23.07 3.59 3.70
CA GLU A 64 23.84 4.78 3.28
C GLU A 64 25.01 5.11 4.24
N ILE A 65 24.87 4.77 5.54
CA ILE A 65 25.93 5.03 6.53
C ILE A 65 27.10 4.04 6.36
N GLU A 66 26.84 2.80 5.93
CA GLU A 66 27.89 1.80 5.67
C GLU A 66 28.66 2.11 4.37
N GLU A 67 27.97 2.62 3.34
CA GLU A 67 28.58 2.95 2.05
C GLU A 67 29.43 4.24 2.11
N MET A 68 29.11 5.18 3.01
CA MET A 68 29.92 6.38 3.28
C MET A 68 31.10 6.14 4.25
N ALA A 69 31.12 5.02 4.97
CA ALA A 69 32.17 4.66 5.92
C ALA A 69 33.33 3.87 5.29
N THR A 70 33.28 3.61 3.98
CA THR A 70 34.36 2.99 3.19
C THR A 70 35.09 4.05 2.39
#